data_AF-A0A937VBU4-F1
#
_entry.id   AF-A0A937VBU4-F1
#
_cell.length_a   1.000
_cell.length_b   1.000
_cell.length_c   1.000
_cell.angle_alpha   90.00
_cell.angle_beta   90.00
_cell.angle_gamma   90.00
#
_symmetry.space_group_name_H-M   'P 1'
#
loop_
_entity.id
_entity.type
_entity.pdbx_description
1 polymer ?
#
loop_
_entity_poly.entity_id
_entity_poly.type
_entity_poly.pdbx_seq_one_letter_code
_entity_poly.pdbx_strand_id
1 'polypeptide(L)'
;MDRWQFKRKLPGYIATGLCILVTSWWTTFMLEEMFFEGWYRPFEWLFFLLPGAACLALTLVAITWPRLGGWLLIVIGGGFNAAWLWRYQVTLGFGLTLQEVLTMFAVSGLLVLVGGLFLLEGWRRRQAIATPEPRWWRRMLPYLLAIGIPVLLGAAVSIEPAMRLPGRVDDGYRGERLIEGHGVTLTWAPAGPGWGNVMPIPNWNQIALYGLPPLGFTGKEHGRDGQWAPWRIDGGTGRRTTDE
;
A
#
# COMPACT_ATOMS: atom_id res chain seq x y z
N MET A 1 4.48 29.11 -26.45
CA MET A 1 3.72 28.00 -27.05
C MET A 1 2.34 28.56 -27.35
N ASP A 2 1.88 28.50 -28.60
CA ASP A 2 0.57 29.06 -28.95
C ASP A 2 -0.56 28.27 -28.24
N ARG A 3 -1.64 28.95 -27.85
CA ARG A 3 -2.79 28.42 -27.10
C ARG A 3 -3.37 27.19 -27.81
N TRP A 4 -3.34 27.17 -29.13
CA TRP A 4 -3.84 26.05 -29.94
C TRP A 4 -2.95 24.80 -29.82
N GLN A 5 -1.64 24.96 -29.77
CA GLN A 5 -0.70 23.86 -29.54
C GLN A 5 -0.83 23.26 -28.14
N PHE A 6 -1.11 24.09 -27.13
CA PHE A 6 -1.37 23.62 -25.77
C PHE A 6 -2.64 22.75 -25.70
N LYS A 7 -3.75 23.20 -26.29
CA LYS A 7 -5.00 22.43 -26.34
C LYS A 7 -4.83 21.07 -27.01
N ARG A 8 -3.95 20.95 -28.02
CA ARG A 8 -3.67 19.66 -28.69
C ARG A 8 -2.94 18.66 -27.78
N LYS A 9 -2.04 19.14 -26.92
CA LYS A 9 -1.26 18.30 -25.98
C LYS A 9 -1.95 18.08 -24.63
N LEU A 10 -3.02 18.83 -24.36
CA LEU A 10 -3.72 18.81 -23.08
C LEU A 10 -4.16 17.39 -22.63
N PRO A 11 -4.73 16.52 -23.49
CA PRO A 11 -5.12 15.17 -23.06
C PRO A 11 -3.93 14.35 -22.55
N GLY A 12 -2.79 14.42 -23.23
CA GLY A 12 -1.58 13.72 -22.81
C GLY A 12 -1.03 14.23 -21.48
N TYR A 13 -1.07 15.55 -21.25
CA TYR A 13 -0.66 16.13 -19.96
C TYR A 13 -1.60 15.74 -18.81
N ILE A 14 -2.91 15.76 -19.04
CA ILE A 14 -3.90 15.33 -18.05
C ILE A 14 -3.70 13.83 -17.73
N ALA A 15 -3.58 12.98 -18.75
CA ALA A 15 -3.36 11.54 -18.56
C ALA A 15 -2.07 11.25 -17.79
N THR A 16 -0.99 11.94 -18.14
CA THR A 16 0.30 11.81 -17.44
C THR A 16 0.18 12.26 -15.99
N GLY A 17 -0.42 13.43 -15.73
CA GLY A 17 -0.62 13.93 -14.37
C GLY A 17 -1.44 12.97 -13.51
N LEU A 18 -2.53 12.42 -14.04
CA LEU A 18 -3.36 11.44 -13.34
C LEU A 18 -2.60 10.14 -13.04
N CYS A 19 -1.82 9.61 -13.99
CA CYS A 19 -0.98 8.44 -13.74
C CYS A 19 0.06 8.68 -12.64
N ILE A 20 0.70 9.85 -12.64
CA ILE A 20 1.67 10.21 -11.61
C ILE A 20 1.01 10.29 -10.23
N LEU A 21 -0.18 10.90 -10.14
CA LEU A 21 -0.94 10.97 -8.89
C LEU A 21 -1.31 9.59 -8.36
N VAL A 22 -1.87 8.73 -9.22
CA VAL A 22 -2.24 7.35 -8.85
C VAL A 22 -1.01 6.54 -8.43
N THR A 23 0.09 6.65 -9.18
CA THR A 23 1.35 5.96 -8.84
C THR A 23 1.90 6.44 -7.51
N SER A 24 1.84 7.76 -7.27
CA SER A 24 2.29 8.35 -6.01
C SER A 24 1.48 7.84 -4.83
N TRP A 25 0.14 7.85 -4.96
CA TRP A 25 -0.77 7.33 -3.93
C TRP A 25 -0.52 5.86 -3.61
N TRP A 26 -0.41 5.00 -4.62
CA TRP A 26 -0.12 3.58 -4.39
C TRP A 26 1.27 3.37 -3.81
N THR A 27 2.27 4.17 -4.20
CA THR A 27 3.62 4.07 -3.64
C THR A 27 3.63 4.43 -2.16
N THR A 28 2.96 5.52 -1.76
CA THR A 28 2.89 5.91 -0.34
C THR A 28 2.12 4.88 0.47
N PHE A 29 0.94 4.45 -0.01
CA PHE A 29 0.13 3.45 0.68
C PHE A 29 0.90 2.14 0.86
N MET A 30 1.58 1.64 -0.17
CA MET A 30 2.34 0.39 -0.10
C MET A 30 3.57 0.47 0.80
N LEU A 31 4.22 1.63 0.90
CA LEU A 31 5.31 1.84 1.86
C LEU A 31 4.80 1.87 3.29
N GLU A 32 3.64 2.50 3.53
CA GLU A 32 2.99 2.47 4.84
C GLU A 32 2.66 1.02 5.24
N GLU A 33 1.97 0.27 4.38
CA GLU A 33 1.64 -1.15 4.63
C GLU A 33 2.90 -2.00 4.85
N MET A 34 3.98 -1.74 4.11
CA MET A 34 5.28 -2.40 4.32
C MET A 34 5.79 -2.15 5.75
N PHE A 35 5.66 -0.94 6.30
CA PHE A 35 6.08 -0.62 7.66
C PHE A 35 5.06 -1.04 8.74
N PHE A 36 3.80 -1.22 8.40
CA PHE A 36 2.79 -1.74 9.32
C PHE A 36 2.88 -3.26 9.45
N GLU A 37 2.94 -3.97 8.32
CA GLU A 37 2.79 -5.43 8.27
C GLU A 37 4.03 -6.15 7.73
N GLY A 38 4.78 -5.58 6.78
CA GLY A 38 5.83 -6.31 6.06
C GLY A 38 7.23 -6.29 6.69
N TRP A 39 7.49 -5.40 7.65
CA TRP A 39 8.85 -5.05 8.08
C TRP A 39 9.55 -6.12 8.92
N TYR A 40 8.82 -6.98 9.62
CA TYR A 40 9.38 -7.87 10.66
C TYR A 40 9.83 -9.24 10.13
N ARG A 41 9.49 -9.60 8.88
CA ARG A 41 9.89 -10.88 8.25
C ARG A 41 10.78 -10.68 7.04
N PRO A 42 11.80 -11.55 6.84
CA PRO A 42 12.62 -11.51 5.64
C PRO A 42 11.76 -11.62 4.38
N PHE A 43 12.01 -10.75 3.41
CA PHE A 43 11.37 -10.71 2.08
C PHE A 43 9.87 -10.40 2.03
N GLU A 44 9.12 -10.45 3.14
CA GLU A 44 7.66 -10.16 3.10
C GLU A 44 7.36 -8.71 2.67
N TRP A 45 8.23 -7.77 3.07
CA TRP A 45 8.20 -6.38 2.63
C TRP A 45 8.14 -6.21 1.10
N LEU A 46 8.71 -7.15 0.32
CA LEU A 46 8.65 -7.09 -1.15
C LEU A 46 7.22 -7.21 -1.67
N PHE A 47 6.39 -8.06 -1.06
CA PHE A 47 5.00 -8.28 -1.51
C PHE A 47 4.17 -7.01 -1.35
N PHE A 48 4.41 -6.25 -0.29
CA PHE A 48 3.78 -4.95 -0.08
C PHE A 48 4.22 -3.93 -1.13
N LEU A 49 5.46 -3.99 -1.62
CA LEU A 49 5.93 -3.05 -2.65
C LEU A 49 5.47 -3.41 -4.08
N LEU A 50 5.07 -4.66 -4.34
CA LEU A 50 4.70 -5.12 -5.68
C LEU A 50 3.60 -4.28 -6.35
N PRO A 51 2.48 -3.92 -5.69
CA PRO A 51 1.45 -3.11 -6.32
C PRO A 51 1.97 -1.71 -6.71
N GLY A 52 2.75 -1.07 -5.84
CA GLY A 52 3.38 0.22 -6.13
C GLY A 52 4.34 0.14 -7.32
N ALA A 53 5.17 -0.90 -7.37
CA ALA A 53 6.08 -1.16 -8.47
C ALA A 53 5.33 -1.42 -9.80
N ALA A 54 4.23 -2.17 -9.76
CA ALA A 54 3.38 -2.42 -10.92
C ALA A 54 2.73 -1.13 -11.45
N CYS A 55 2.23 -0.27 -10.55
CA CYS A 55 1.71 1.05 -10.93
C CYS A 55 2.78 1.92 -11.59
N LEU A 56 3.99 1.96 -11.03
CA LEU A 56 5.11 2.70 -11.61
C LEU A 56 5.46 2.16 -13.01
N ALA A 57 5.59 0.84 -13.16
CA ALA A 57 5.88 0.22 -14.44
C ALA A 57 4.81 0.56 -15.50
N LEU A 58 3.53 0.47 -15.15
CA LEU A 58 2.43 0.84 -16.04
C LEU A 58 2.47 2.33 -16.44
N THR A 59 2.77 3.22 -15.50
CA THR A 59 2.94 4.65 -15.78
C THR A 59 4.09 4.91 -16.75
N LEU A 60 5.24 4.26 -16.55
CA LEU A 60 6.38 4.37 -17.46
C LEU A 60 6.06 3.83 -18.86
N VAL A 61 5.36 2.69 -18.95
CA VAL A 61 4.88 2.13 -20.22
C VAL A 61 3.91 3.08 -20.91
N ALA A 62 2.99 3.71 -20.19
CA ALA A 62 2.03 4.67 -20.75
C ALA A 62 2.67 5.96 -21.25
N ILE A 63 3.67 6.47 -20.55
CA ILE A 63 4.44 7.65 -21.00
C ILE A 63 5.29 7.32 -22.23
N THR A 64 5.95 6.16 -22.22
CA THR A 64 6.87 5.72 -23.29
C THR A 64 6.11 5.35 -24.56
N TRP A 65 5.05 4.57 -24.42
CA TRP A 65 4.23 4.07 -25.52
C TRP A 65 2.74 4.33 -25.24
N PRO A 66 2.25 5.58 -25.47
CA PRO A 66 0.87 5.97 -25.15
C PRO A 66 -0.20 5.02 -25.69
N ARG A 67 0.01 4.43 -26.88
CA ARG A 67 -0.95 3.47 -27.44
C ARG A 67 -0.96 2.15 -26.68
N LEU A 68 0.20 1.60 -26.38
CA LEU A 68 0.31 0.35 -25.65
C LEU A 68 -0.18 0.53 -24.21
N GLY A 69 0.31 1.55 -23.50
CA GLY A 69 -0.14 1.83 -22.14
C GLY A 69 -1.62 2.20 -22.08
N GLY A 70 -2.14 2.95 -23.07
CA GLY A 70 -3.57 3.25 -23.15
C GLY A 70 -4.44 1.99 -23.24
N TRP A 71 -4.06 1.03 -24.10
CA TRP A 71 -4.75 -0.27 -24.19
C TRP A 71 -4.59 -1.10 -22.92
N LEU A 72 -3.40 -1.17 -22.34
CA LEU A 72 -3.16 -1.90 -21.08
C LEU A 72 -4.05 -1.36 -19.96
N LEU A 73 -4.14 -0.04 -19.80
CA LEU A 73 -4.99 0.59 -18.78
C LEU A 73 -6.48 0.31 -19.02
N ILE A 74 -6.93 0.34 -20.28
CA ILE A 74 -8.32 -0.02 -20.64
C ILE A 74 -8.61 -1.49 -20.34
N VAL A 75 -7.71 -2.41 -20.71
CA VAL A 75 -7.91 -3.84 -20.51
C VAL A 75 -7.87 -4.19 -19.02
N ILE A 76 -6.92 -3.65 -18.25
CA ILE A 76 -6.81 -3.88 -16.82
C ILE A 76 -8.03 -3.29 -16.10
N GLY A 77 -8.33 -2.01 -16.33
CA GLY A 77 -9.46 -1.32 -15.68
C GLY A 77 -10.81 -1.92 -16.07
N GLY A 78 -11.04 -2.12 -17.37
CA GLY A 78 -12.27 -2.70 -17.89
C GLY A 78 -12.45 -4.17 -17.50
N GLY A 79 -11.37 -4.95 -17.54
CA GLY A 79 -11.38 -6.35 -17.11
C GLY A 79 -11.69 -6.50 -15.63
N PHE A 80 -11.08 -5.68 -14.77
CA PHE A 80 -11.40 -5.65 -13.34
C PHE A 80 -12.87 -5.29 -13.09
N ASN A 81 -13.38 -4.25 -13.76
CA ASN A 81 -14.76 -3.79 -13.60
C ASN A 81 -15.76 -4.86 -14.07
N ALA A 82 -15.49 -5.52 -15.20
CA ALA A 82 -16.30 -6.62 -15.70
C ALA A 82 -16.29 -7.85 -14.77
N ALA A 83 -15.12 -8.23 -14.25
CA ALA A 83 -14.99 -9.33 -13.30
C ALA A 83 -15.71 -9.02 -11.97
N TRP A 84 -15.63 -7.79 -11.50
CA TRP A 84 -16.34 -7.34 -10.31
C TRP A 84 -17.86 -7.37 -10.52
N LEU A 85 -18.37 -6.80 -11.62
CA LEU A 85 -19.80 -6.82 -11.96
C LEU A 85 -20.33 -8.26 -12.05
N TRP A 86 -19.58 -9.15 -12.70
CA TRP A 86 -19.90 -10.57 -12.78
C TRP A 86 -20.02 -11.20 -11.39
N ARG A 87 -19.00 -11.02 -10.54
CA ARG A 87 -19.01 -11.55 -9.17
C ARG A 87 -20.15 -10.96 -8.34
N TYR A 88 -20.41 -9.67 -8.46
CA TYR A 88 -21.46 -8.98 -7.73
C TYR A 88 -22.85 -9.54 -8.09
N GLN A 89 -23.13 -9.69 -9.38
CA GLN A 89 -24.40 -10.23 -9.86
C GLN A 89 -24.58 -11.72 -9.55
N VAL A 90 -23.56 -12.54 -9.83
CA VAL A 90 -23.67 -14.00 -9.73
C VAL A 90 -23.57 -14.50 -8.29
N THR A 91 -22.70 -13.89 -7.48
CA THR A 91 -22.38 -14.42 -6.13
C THR A 91 -23.22 -13.78 -5.04
N LEU A 92 -23.56 -12.48 -5.15
CA LEU A 92 -24.21 -11.74 -4.07
C LEU A 92 -25.70 -11.49 -4.32
N GLY A 93 -26.18 -11.62 -5.56
CA GLY A 93 -27.61 -11.52 -5.91
C GLY A 93 -28.25 -10.16 -5.63
N PHE A 94 -27.46 -9.12 -5.32
CA PHE A 94 -27.95 -7.76 -5.09
C PHE A 94 -28.13 -7.01 -6.42
N GLY A 95 -29.12 -6.11 -6.46
CA GLY A 95 -29.28 -5.16 -7.56
C GLY A 95 -28.15 -4.13 -7.57
N LEU A 96 -27.78 -3.64 -8.76
CA LEU A 96 -26.76 -2.59 -8.91
C LEU A 96 -27.33 -1.25 -8.44
N THR A 97 -26.79 -0.68 -7.37
CA THR A 97 -27.11 0.70 -6.97
C THR A 97 -26.24 1.69 -7.74
N LEU A 98 -26.74 2.91 -7.96
CA LEU A 98 -25.95 3.97 -8.60
C LEU A 98 -24.67 4.28 -7.79
N GLN A 99 -24.77 4.22 -6.46
CA GLN A 99 -23.63 4.45 -5.57
C GLN A 99 -22.52 3.41 -5.78
N GLU A 100 -22.86 2.13 -5.87
CA GLU A 100 -21.90 1.07 -6.15
C GLU A 100 -21.22 1.26 -7.51
N VAL A 101 -22.00 1.58 -8.54
CA VAL A 101 -21.47 1.82 -9.90
C VAL A 101 -20.51 3.01 -9.89
N LEU A 102 -20.87 4.12 -9.24
CA LEU A 102 -20.00 5.30 -9.13
C LEU A 102 -18.73 5.01 -8.33
N THR A 103 -18.83 4.23 -7.26
CA THR A 103 -17.67 3.83 -6.45
C THR A 103 -16.71 2.97 -7.27
N MET A 104 -17.23 1.99 -8.00
CA MET A 104 -16.39 1.13 -8.85
C MET A 104 -15.86 1.85 -10.09
N PHE A 105 -16.62 2.81 -10.62
CA PHE A 105 -16.14 3.70 -11.66
C PHE A 105 -14.96 4.54 -11.16
N ALA A 106 -15.00 5.07 -9.93
CA ALA A 106 -13.87 5.78 -9.34
C ALA A 106 -12.64 4.87 -9.19
N VAL A 107 -12.83 3.59 -8.82
CA VAL A 107 -11.72 2.64 -8.66
C VAL A 107 -11.09 2.22 -9.99
N SER A 108 -11.90 1.83 -10.97
CA SER A 108 -11.41 1.18 -12.21
C SER A 108 -11.85 1.85 -13.50
N GLY A 109 -12.98 2.56 -13.50
CA GLY A 109 -13.43 3.37 -14.63
C GLY A 109 -12.48 4.54 -14.94
N LEU A 110 -11.85 5.11 -13.91
CA LEU A 110 -10.79 6.12 -14.09
C LEU A 110 -9.59 5.58 -14.88
N LEU A 111 -9.21 4.30 -14.71
CA LEU A 111 -8.14 3.69 -15.51
C LEU A 111 -8.52 3.61 -17.00
N VAL A 112 -9.77 3.25 -17.29
CA VAL A 112 -10.29 3.22 -18.67
C VAL A 112 -10.28 4.62 -19.28
N LEU A 113 -10.73 5.64 -18.53
CA LEU A 113 -10.71 7.04 -18.96
C LEU A 113 -9.30 7.53 -19.26
N VAL A 114 -8.35 7.29 -18.34
CA VAL A 114 -6.93 7.65 -18.51
C VAL A 114 -6.34 6.90 -19.71
N GLY A 115 -6.66 5.62 -19.88
CA GLY A 115 -6.25 4.83 -21.03
C GLY A 115 -6.77 5.42 -22.35
N GLY A 116 -8.03 5.84 -22.39
CA GLY A 116 -8.62 6.54 -23.54
C GLY A 116 -7.91 7.86 -23.86
N LEU A 117 -7.51 8.65 -22.86
CA LEU A 117 -6.72 9.87 -23.04
C LEU A 117 -5.33 9.56 -23.63
N PHE A 118 -4.68 8.48 -23.20
CA PHE A 118 -3.40 8.04 -23.79
C PHE A 118 -3.55 7.53 -25.22
N LEU A 119 -4.64 6.83 -25.55
CA LEU A 119 -4.93 6.45 -26.94
C LEU A 119 -5.13 7.68 -27.83
N LEU A 120 -5.88 8.67 -27.34
CA LEU A 120 -6.10 9.94 -28.04
C LEU A 120 -4.77 10.69 -28.28
N GLU A 121 -3.91 10.76 -27.26
CA GLU A 121 -2.57 11.32 -27.37
C GLU A 121 -1.72 10.54 -28.38
N GLY A 122 -1.72 9.21 -28.30
CA GLY A 122 -0.98 8.35 -29.23
C GLY A 122 -1.45 8.47 -30.68
N TRP A 123 -2.75 8.68 -30.91
CA TRP A 123 -3.31 8.97 -32.23
C TRP A 123 -2.87 10.35 -32.74
N ARG A 124 -2.96 11.39 -31.89
CA ARG A 124 -2.53 12.76 -32.23
C ARG A 124 -1.03 12.84 -32.55
N ARG A 125 -0.20 12.09 -31.82
CA ARG A 125 1.26 12.03 -32.07
C ARG A 125 1.59 11.47 -33.45
N ARG A 126 0.81 10.50 -33.97
CA ARG A 126 1.03 9.97 -35.33
C ARG A 126 0.64 10.95 -36.43
N GLN A 127 -0.36 11.78 -36.19
CA GLN A 127 -0.81 12.80 -37.15
C GLN A 127 0.03 14.07 -37.13
N ALA A 128 0.83 14.27 -36.09
CA ALA A 128 1.75 15.39 -36.03
C ALA A 128 2.92 15.15 -36.99
N ILE A 129 3.11 16.06 -37.94
CA ILE A 129 4.34 16.15 -38.73
C ILE A 129 5.51 16.30 -37.75
N ALA A 130 6.64 15.66 -38.05
CA ALA A 130 7.85 15.68 -37.23
C ALA A 130 8.20 17.13 -36.83
N THR A 131 7.89 17.50 -35.59
CA THR A 131 8.29 18.78 -35.02
C THR A 131 9.75 18.68 -34.60
N PRO A 132 10.52 19.80 -34.68
CA PRO A 132 11.92 19.81 -34.27
C PRO A 132 12.08 19.20 -32.88
N GLU A 133 13.13 18.39 -32.72
CA GLU A 133 13.33 17.61 -31.50
C GLU A 133 13.32 18.54 -30.27
N PRO A 134 12.46 18.26 -29.27
CA PRO A 134 12.46 19.03 -28.04
C PRO A 134 13.81 18.86 -27.34
N ARG A 135 14.31 19.93 -26.71
CA ARG A 135 15.49 19.88 -25.82
C ARG A 135 15.39 18.67 -24.89
N TRP A 136 16.48 17.93 -24.71
CA TRP A 136 16.51 16.64 -23.99
C TRP A 136 15.76 16.66 -22.64
N TRP A 137 15.92 17.73 -21.85
CA TRP A 137 15.29 17.87 -20.53
C TRP A 137 13.76 17.92 -20.61
N ARG A 138 13.17 18.53 -21.65
CA ARG A 138 11.71 18.56 -21.84
C ARG A 138 11.15 17.20 -22.18
N ARG A 139 11.95 16.36 -22.86
CA ARG A 139 11.61 14.97 -23.16
C ARG A 139 11.69 14.10 -21.91
N MET A 140 12.65 14.39 -21.02
CA MET A 140 12.83 13.64 -19.76
C MET A 140 11.89 14.07 -18.63
N LEU A 141 11.37 15.30 -18.67
CA LEU A 141 10.53 15.86 -17.60
C LEU A 141 9.37 14.93 -17.15
N PRO A 142 8.58 14.31 -18.04
CA PRO A 142 7.52 13.38 -17.61
C PRO A 142 8.04 12.18 -16.81
N TYR A 143 9.21 11.66 -17.17
CA TYR A 143 9.84 10.54 -16.46
C TYR A 143 10.40 10.98 -15.11
N LEU A 144 11.06 12.14 -15.07
CA LEU A 144 11.57 12.72 -13.83
C LEU A 144 10.44 12.98 -12.84
N LEU A 145 9.29 13.47 -13.31
CA LEU A 145 8.12 13.66 -12.45
C LEU A 145 7.49 12.33 -12.04
N ALA A 146 7.36 11.38 -12.97
CA ALA A 146 6.75 10.08 -12.71
C ALA A 146 7.55 9.19 -11.75
N ILE A 147 8.87 9.34 -11.71
CA ILE A 147 9.74 8.62 -10.75
C ILE A 147 9.96 9.48 -9.50
N GLY A 148 10.31 10.76 -9.70
CA GLY A 148 10.72 11.65 -8.62
C GLY A 148 9.61 11.92 -7.62
N ILE A 149 8.37 12.18 -8.06
CA ILE A 149 7.27 12.49 -7.13
C ILE A 149 6.94 11.28 -6.23
N PRO A 150 6.66 10.07 -6.75
CA PRO A 150 6.42 8.90 -5.88
C PRO A 150 7.59 8.57 -4.95
N VAL A 151 8.84 8.69 -5.42
CA VAL A 151 10.02 8.42 -4.59
C VAL A 151 10.17 9.45 -3.47
N LEU A 152 9.97 10.74 -3.76
CA LEU A 152 10.03 11.80 -2.74
C LEU A 152 8.93 11.64 -1.68
N LEU A 153 7.69 11.36 -2.12
CA LEU A 153 6.58 11.14 -1.20
C LEU A 153 6.78 9.86 -0.39
N GLY A 154 7.22 8.78 -1.04
CA GLY A 154 7.56 7.52 -0.40
C GLY A 154 8.65 7.70 0.67
N ALA A 155 9.72 8.43 0.35
CA ALA A 155 10.76 8.77 1.31
C ALA A 155 10.20 9.56 2.48
N ALA A 156 9.37 10.57 2.24
CA ALA A 156 8.76 11.39 3.29
C ALA A 156 7.91 10.57 4.26
N VAL A 157 7.02 9.68 3.77
CA VAL A 157 6.20 8.81 4.64
C VAL A 157 7.04 7.74 5.36
N SER A 158 8.22 7.41 4.82
CA SER A 158 9.13 6.42 5.41
C SER A 158 9.97 6.96 6.57
N ILE A 159 10.09 8.28 6.75
CA ILE A 159 10.99 8.86 7.76
C ILE A 159 10.59 8.44 9.19
N GLU A 160 9.34 8.66 9.59
CA GLU A 160 8.89 8.33 10.96
C GLU A 160 9.02 6.82 11.25
N PRO A 161 8.52 5.92 10.39
CA PRO A 161 8.63 4.49 10.66
C PRO A 161 10.09 4.03 10.70
N ALA A 162 10.93 4.52 9.79
CA ALA A 162 12.34 4.17 9.74
C ALA A 162 13.12 4.64 10.99
N MET A 163 12.70 5.73 11.62
CA MET A 163 13.26 6.18 12.90
C MET A 163 12.72 5.40 14.09
N ARG A 164 11.43 5.03 14.06
CA ARG A 164 10.74 4.33 15.14
C ARG A 164 11.14 2.85 15.24
N LEU A 165 11.28 2.16 14.10
CA LEU A 165 11.50 0.71 14.05
C LEU A 165 12.80 0.24 14.73
N PRO A 166 13.97 0.89 14.55
CA PRO A 166 15.20 0.50 15.25
C PRO A 166 15.11 0.61 16.76
N GLY A 167 14.23 1.49 17.28
CA GLY A 167 13.98 1.64 18.71
C GLY A 167 13.02 0.59 19.28
N ARG A 168 12.42 -0.27 18.45
CA ARG A 168 11.50 -1.31 18.94
C ARG A 168 12.31 -2.44 19.58
N VAL A 169 12.04 -2.67 20.86
CA VAL A 169 12.54 -3.84 21.58
C VAL A 169 11.53 -4.95 21.42
N ASP A 170 11.92 -6.02 20.72
CA ASP A 170 11.16 -7.26 20.70
C ASP A 170 11.60 -8.16 21.86
N ASP A 171 10.77 -8.26 22.89
CA ASP A 171 11.00 -9.13 24.04
C ASP A 171 10.29 -10.49 23.92
N GLY A 172 9.71 -10.80 22.75
CA GLY A 172 9.01 -12.05 22.48
C GLY A 172 7.65 -12.21 23.17
N TYR A 173 7.21 -11.26 24.00
CA TYR A 173 5.93 -11.33 24.70
C TYR A 173 4.83 -10.63 23.90
N ARG A 174 3.83 -11.39 23.44
CA ARG A 174 2.70 -10.90 22.62
C ARG A 174 1.37 -10.91 23.38
N GLY A 175 1.41 -11.18 24.68
CA GLY A 175 0.24 -11.19 25.56
C GLY A 175 -0.14 -9.81 26.08
N GLU A 176 -1.09 -9.81 27.01
CA GLU A 176 -1.51 -8.64 27.76
C GLU A 176 -0.42 -8.11 28.70
N ARG A 177 -0.22 -6.80 28.72
CA ARG A 177 0.75 -6.15 29.60
C ARG A 177 0.06 -5.18 30.52
N LEU A 178 0.46 -5.18 31.78
CA LEU A 178 0.21 -4.04 32.65
C LEU A 178 1.28 -2.99 32.38
N ILE A 179 0.85 -1.79 31.99
CA ILE A 179 1.67 -0.60 31.84
C ILE A 179 1.27 0.36 32.96
N GLU A 180 2.21 0.63 33.87
CA GLU A 180 2.03 1.57 34.96
C GLU A 180 2.84 2.84 34.66
N GLY A 181 2.20 4.01 34.72
CA GLY A 181 2.84 5.30 34.48
C GLY A 181 1.88 6.47 34.67
N HIS A 182 2.40 7.65 35.03
CA HIS A 182 1.58 8.87 35.25
C HIS A 182 0.38 8.68 36.21
N GLY A 183 0.49 7.80 37.20
CA GLY A 183 -0.58 7.52 38.17
C GLY A 183 -1.75 6.69 37.61
N VAL A 184 -1.61 6.12 36.41
CA VAL A 184 -2.58 5.18 35.84
C VAL A 184 -1.95 3.81 35.60
N THR A 185 -2.75 2.76 35.79
CA THR A 185 -2.42 1.38 35.43
C THR A 185 -3.30 1.01 34.24
N LEU A 186 -2.68 0.77 33.10
CA LEU A 186 -3.36 0.39 31.86
C LEU A 186 -3.02 -1.06 31.52
N THR A 187 -4.03 -1.90 31.31
CA THR A 187 -3.83 -3.21 30.68
C THR A 187 -3.77 -3.02 29.18
N TRP A 188 -2.55 -2.97 28.62
CA TRP A 188 -2.32 -3.01 27.18
C TRP A 188 -2.29 -4.46 26.71
N ALA A 189 -3.46 -4.97 26.31
CA ALA A 189 -3.53 -6.17 25.50
C ALA A 189 -3.58 -5.75 24.02
N PRO A 190 -2.64 -6.19 23.15
CA PRO A 190 -3.08 -6.48 21.80
C PRO A 190 -4.09 -7.61 21.98
N ALA A 191 -5.38 -7.31 21.95
CA ALA A 191 -6.38 -8.34 21.95
C ALA A 191 -5.97 -9.35 20.86
N GLY A 192 -5.78 -10.62 21.26
CA GLY A 192 -5.76 -11.73 20.30
C GLY A 192 -6.95 -11.59 19.36
N PRO A 193 -6.91 -12.15 18.15
CA PRO A 193 -7.15 -11.51 16.86
C PRO A 193 -8.45 -10.73 16.67
N GLY A 194 -9.38 -10.59 17.62
CA GLY A 194 -10.51 -9.65 17.57
C GLY A 194 -11.56 -9.93 16.49
N TRP A 195 -11.27 -10.85 15.56
CA TRP A 195 -12.02 -11.17 14.36
C TRP A 195 -12.72 -12.54 14.47
N GLY A 196 -13.38 -12.84 15.59
CA GLY A 196 -14.11 -14.10 15.76
C GLY A 196 -15.33 -14.00 16.67
N ASN A 197 -16.46 -14.53 16.21
CA ASN A 197 -17.68 -14.70 17.03
C ASN A 197 -17.75 -16.09 17.69
N VAL A 198 -16.67 -16.87 17.61
CA VAL A 198 -16.63 -18.28 18.04
C VAL A 198 -15.51 -18.46 19.05
N MET A 199 -15.87 -18.75 20.30
CA MET A 199 -14.94 -19.01 21.40
C MET A 199 -14.54 -20.50 21.44
N PRO A 200 -13.31 -20.85 21.88
CA PRO A 200 -12.24 -19.96 22.33
C PRO A 200 -11.32 -19.51 21.18
N ILE A 201 -11.10 -18.19 21.07
CA ILE A 201 -10.18 -17.60 20.09
C ILE A 201 -8.76 -17.65 20.66
N PRO A 202 -7.77 -18.23 19.94
CA PRO A 202 -6.40 -18.29 20.43
C PRO A 202 -5.80 -16.88 20.56
N ASN A 203 -5.10 -16.62 21.66
CA ASN A 203 -4.40 -15.34 21.85
C ASN A 203 -3.13 -15.26 20.98
N TRP A 204 -2.51 -14.08 20.87
CA TRP A 204 -1.33 -13.90 20.03
C TRP A 204 -0.14 -14.78 20.43
N ASN A 205 0.04 -15.10 21.71
CA ASN A 205 1.07 -16.03 22.17
C ASN A 205 0.80 -17.45 21.64
N GLN A 206 -0.44 -17.92 21.76
CA GLN A 206 -0.88 -19.21 21.27
C GLN A 206 -0.69 -19.34 19.74
N ILE A 207 -1.01 -18.30 18.97
CA ILE A 207 -0.80 -18.27 17.51
C ILE A 207 0.70 -18.26 17.17
N ALA A 208 1.48 -17.37 17.79
CA ALA A 208 2.90 -17.22 17.50
C ALA A 208 3.72 -18.47 17.87
N LEU A 209 3.29 -19.21 18.88
CA LEU A 209 3.99 -20.38 19.38
C LEU A 209 3.44 -21.70 18.83
N TYR A 210 2.37 -21.70 18.03
CA TYR A 210 1.65 -22.92 17.59
C TYR A 210 2.55 -24.04 17.07
N GLY A 211 3.55 -23.69 16.25
CA GLY A 211 4.50 -24.63 15.64
C GLY A 211 5.66 -25.08 16.53
N LEU A 212 5.79 -24.56 17.76
CA LEU A 212 6.82 -24.94 18.71
C LEU A 212 6.31 -26.04 19.67
N PRO A 213 7.17 -26.93 20.20
CA PRO A 213 6.79 -27.87 21.25
C PRO A 213 6.33 -27.15 22.53
N PRO A 214 5.28 -27.65 23.23
CA PRO A 214 4.36 -28.71 22.79
C PRO A 214 3.51 -28.24 21.60
N LEU A 215 3.35 -29.08 20.57
CA LEU A 215 2.58 -28.71 19.38
C LEU A 215 1.13 -28.36 19.75
N GLY A 216 0.58 -27.31 19.14
CA GLY A 216 -0.79 -26.82 19.41
C GLY A 216 -0.83 -25.57 20.29
N PHE A 217 -1.94 -25.32 20.98
CA PHE A 217 -2.15 -24.11 21.79
C PHE A 217 -1.93 -24.27 23.29
N THR A 218 -1.82 -25.50 23.78
CA THR A 218 -1.73 -25.83 25.20
C THR A 218 -0.47 -25.26 25.85
N GLY A 219 -0.64 -24.54 26.97
CA GLY A 219 0.48 -24.03 27.79
C GLY A 219 1.20 -22.83 27.18
N LYS A 220 0.63 -22.21 26.15
CA LYS A 220 1.19 -21.06 25.43
C LYS A 220 0.46 -19.76 25.76
N GLU A 221 -0.46 -19.78 26.71
CA GLU A 221 -1.28 -18.61 27.07
C GLU A 221 -0.39 -17.43 27.50
N HIS A 222 0.76 -17.73 28.13
CA HIS A 222 1.64 -16.76 28.77
C HIS A 222 3.01 -16.60 28.09
N GLY A 223 3.17 -17.02 26.83
CA GLY A 223 4.44 -16.91 26.10
C GLY A 223 5.36 -18.12 26.25
N ARG A 224 6.63 -18.03 25.81
CA ARG A 224 7.57 -19.18 25.78
C ARG A 224 7.92 -19.72 27.16
N ASP A 225 8.01 -18.85 28.17
CA ASP A 225 8.55 -19.20 29.48
C ASP A 225 7.49 -19.21 30.59
N GLY A 226 6.21 -19.06 30.22
CA GLY A 226 5.11 -18.97 31.20
C GLY A 226 5.13 -17.70 32.06
N GLN A 227 6.08 -16.79 31.85
CA GLN A 227 6.27 -15.62 32.70
C GLN A 227 5.41 -14.44 32.23
N TRP A 228 4.44 -14.08 33.08
CA TRP A 228 3.83 -12.76 33.11
C TRP A 228 4.80 -11.82 33.84
N ALA A 229 5.68 -11.12 33.11
CA ALA A 229 6.56 -10.12 33.71
C ALA A 229 5.86 -8.75 33.70
N PRO A 230 5.46 -8.18 34.85
CA PRO A 230 4.97 -6.80 34.90
C PRO A 230 6.11 -5.86 34.51
N TRP A 231 5.94 -5.12 33.42
CA TRP A 231 6.90 -4.10 33.02
C TRP A 231 6.67 -2.85 33.88
N ARG A 232 7.44 -2.72 34.97
CA ARG A 232 7.52 -1.46 35.72
C ARG A 232 8.48 -0.53 34.99
N ILE A 233 7.96 0.53 34.37
CA ILE A 233 8.80 1.62 33.84
C ILE A 233 9.16 2.49 35.05
N ASP A 234 10.20 2.08 35.78
CA ASP A 234 10.84 2.97 36.73
C ASP A 234 11.55 4.06 35.93
N GLY A 235 11.16 5.32 36.15
CA GLY A 235 11.76 6.47 35.50
C GLY A 235 13.23 6.62 35.91
N GLY A 236 14.13 5.90 35.25
CA GLY A 236 15.57 6.02 35.49
C GLY A 236 16.34 4.76 35.12
N THR A 237 17.11 4.84 34.03
CA THR A 237 18.23 3.95 33.65
C THR A 237 17.89 2.46 33.51
N GLY A 238 17.72 2.01 32.27
CA GLY A 238 17.57 0.59 31.92
C GLY A 238 18.76 -0.28 32.34
N ARG A 239 18.66 -0.92 33.50
CA ARG A 239 19.43 -2.13 33.84
C ARG A 239 18.45 -3.22 34.29
N ARG A 240 18.49 -4.36 33.59
CA ARG A 240 17.91 -5.61 34.08
C ARG A 240 18.71 -6.05 35.32
N THR A 241 18.07 -6.13 36.47
CA THR A 241 18.52 -7.00 37.56
C THR A 241 17.89 -8.37 37.34
N THR A 242 18.71 -9.33 36.97
CA THR A 242 18.38 -10.76 37.07
C THR A 242 18.78 -11.20 38.46
N ASP A 243 17.83 -11.27 39.38
CA ASP A 243 18.01 -11.97 40.65
C ASP A 243 17.27 -13.31 40.60
N GLU A 244 17.96 -14.31 41.16
CA GLU A 244 17.70 -15.75 41.20
C GLU A 244 16.43 -16.16 41.98
#